data_AF-A0A2V6N0C2-F1
#
_entry.id   AF-A0A2V6N0C2-F1
#
_cell.length_a   1.000
_cell.length_b   1.000
_cell.length_c   1.000
_cell.angle_alpha   90.00
_cell.angle_beta   90.00
_cell.angle_gamma   90.00
#
_symmetry.space_group_name_H-M   'P 1'
#
loop_
_entity.id
_entity.type
_entity.pdbx_description
1 polymer ?
#
loop_
_entity_poly.entity_id
_entity_poly.type
_entity_poly.pdbx_seq_one_letter_code
_entity_poly.pdbx_strand_id
1 'polypeptide(L)'
;MERGWPTWVLLHGIAKSNKNVVLSPWEFFSQQITLMNPAISPLCFGRLIWLLVSHEGRRYRVIAFTYLTAFTEFVVMHGKNYYLAPAYPMLFAAGGVAFERIFALRMRWLKPAIAFLVVASAAVFAPVVLPILSPEKLLAYMRAIHFEAPRTETSHTAALPQLFADQFGWEEMVRSVARVYASMPANEQKLAAIFCQNYGEAGAIDFFGPKYGLPPALSGHQNYFYWGPGNYAGEIMIVLDDDATDEREQFRSVEDLGMVESSPWAMPWEQRLHIFVCRDLKIPLRELWPKVRVWL
;
A
#
# COMPACT_ATOMS: atom_id res chain seq x y z
N MET A 1 -18.13 -0.07 -18.29
CA MET A 1 -16.66 0.12 -18.41
C MET A 1 -15.97 -1.25 -18.35
N GLU A 2 -16.18 -2.09 -19.37
CA GLU A 2 -15.71 -3.49 -19.42
C GLU A 2 -14.30 -3.66 -20.02
N ARG A 3 -13.53 -2.58 -20.19
CA ARG A 3 -12.16 -2.67 -20.74
C ARG A 3 -11.13 -2.56 -19.61
N GLY A 4 -10.83 -3.70 -19.00
CA GLY A 4 -9.48 -4.27 -18.83
C GLY A 4 -8.29 -3.46 -18.29
N TRP A 5 -8.45 -2.23 -17.79
CA TRP A 5 -7.33 -1.41 -17.28
C TRP A 5 -7.50 -1.09 -15.78
N PRO A 6 -7.24 -2.06 -14.87
CA PRO A 6 -7.45 -1.89 -13.43
C PRO A 6 -6.77 -0.67 -12.84
N THR A 7 -5.50 -0.41 -13.22
CA THR A 7 -4.74 0.74 -12.72
C THR A 7 -5.39 2.06 -13.09
N TRP A 8 -5.87 2.19 -14.33
CA TRP A 8 -6.53 3.42 -14.77
C TRP A 8 -7.87 3.62 -14.08
N VAL A 9 -8.66 2.54 -13.89
CA VAL A 9 -9.94 2.60 -13.17
C VAL A 9 -9.72 3.04 -11.72
N LEU A 10 -8.73 2.46 -11.05
CA LEU A 10 -8.34 2.86 -9.70
C LEU A 10 -7.91 4.32 -9.63
N LEU A 11 -6.96 4.74 -10.47
CA LEU A 11 -6.42 6.10 -10.46
C LEU A 11 -7.50 7.14 -10.81
N HIS A 12 -8.40 6.83 -11.73
CA HIS A 12 -9.54 7.69 -12.05
C HIS A 12 -10.54 7.80 -10.89
N GLY A 13 -10.76 6.70 -10.15
CA GLY A 13 -11.54 6.70 -8.92
C GLY A 13 -10.88 7.55 -7.82
N ILE A 14 -9.56 7.41 -7.65
CA ILE A 14 -8.77 8.23 -6.73
C ILE A 14 -8.87 9.70 -7.09
N ALA A 15 -8.65 10.06 -8.37
CA ALA A 15 -8.70 11.44 -8.83
C ALA A 15 -10.07 12.12 -8.63
N LYS A 16 -11.15 11.33 -8.57
CA LYS A 16 -12.52 11.80 -8.33
C LYS A 16 -12.97 11.68 -6.88
N SER A 17 -12.16 11.06 -6.02
CA SER A 17 -12.43 10.94 -4.59
C SER A 17 -11.49 11.85 -3.80
N ASN A 18 -11.77 12.00 -2.51
CA ASN A 18 -10.89 12.71 -1.61
C ASN A 18 -9.89 11.77 -0.91
N LYS A 19 -9.57 10.61 -1.51
CA LYS A 19 -8.74 9.58 -0.87
C LYS A 19 -7.30 10.06 -0.65
N ASN A 20 -6.64 10.49 -1.71
CA ASN A 20 -5.24 10.91 -1.67
C ASN A 20 -5.11 12.41 -1.39
N VAL A 21 -4.00 12.80 -0.76
CA VAL A 21 -3.60 14.22 -0.71
C VAL A 21 -3.28 14.69 -2.13
N VAL A 22 -3.99 15.71 -2.60
CA VAL A 22 -3.77 16.31 -3.92
C VAL A 22 -2.49 17.14 -3.88
N LEU A 23 -1.49 16.74 -4.65
CA LEU A 23 -0.22 17.45 -4.79
C LEU A 23 -0.20 18.26 -6.09
N SER A 24 0.27 19.49 -6.01
CA SER A 24 0.66 20.25 -7.21
C SER A 24 1.83 19.54 -7.93
N PRO A 25 2.05 19.81 -9.23
CA PRO A 25 3.20 19.25 -9.95
C PRO A 25 4.55 19.51 -9.27
N TRP A 26 4.69 20.68 -8.64
CA TRP A 26 5.90 21.05 -7.91
C TRP A 26 6.06 20.30 -6.59
N GLU A 27 4.97 20.14 -5.82
CA GLU A 27 5.00 19.33 -4.58
C GLU A 27 5.24 17.86 -4.89
N PHE A 28 4.63 17.33 -5.95
CA PHE A 28 4.89 15.96 -6.39
C PHE A 28 6.37 15.78 -6.76
N PHE A 29 6.94 16.72 -7.52
CA PHE A 29 8.35 16.72 -7.88
C PHE A 29 9.28 16.84 -6.66
N SER A 30 8.98 17.72 -5.71
CA SER A 30 9.79 17.88 -4.50
C SER A 30 9.77 16.61 -3.64
N GLN A 31 8.63 15.92 -3.57
CA GLN A 31 8.54 14.63 -2.87
C GLN A 31 9.33 13.51 -3.55
N GLN A 32 9.55 13.57 -4.87
CA GLN A 32 10.43 12.62 -5.56
C GLN A 32 11.90 12.72 -5.11
N ILE A 33 12.36 13.94 -4.77
CA ILE A 33 13.71 14.16 -4.21
C ILE A 33 13.85 13.46 -2.87
N THR A 34 12.85 13.61 -2.00
CA THR A 34 12.83 12.99 -0.67
C THR A 34 12.72 11.47 -0.76
N LEU A 35 11.82 10.96 -1.61
CA LEU A 35 11.56 9.52 -1.76
C LEU A 35 12.80 8.74 -2.23
N MET A 36 13.56 9.31 -3.16
CA MET A 36 14.71 8.63 -3.75
C MET A 36 15.99 8.69 -2.91
N ASN A 37 16.00 9.54 -1.86
CA ASN A 37 17.18 10.09 -1.19
C ASN A 37 17.68 11.41 -1.84
N PRO A 38 17.66 12.53 -1.09
CA PRO A 38 18.12 13.83 -1.58
C PRO A 38 19.56 13.83 -2.13
N ALA A 39 20.47 13.02 -1.56
CA ALA A 39 21.85 12.89 -2.03
C ALA A 39 21.97 12.21 -3.40
N ILE A 40 21.00 11.35 -3.75
CA ILE A 40 20.96 10.65 -5.03
C ILE A 40 20.22 11.46 -6.10
N SER A 41 19.33 12.37 -5.69
CA SER A 41 18.48 13.16 -6.59
C SER A 41 19.22 13.86 -7.74
N PRO A 42 20.38 14.53 -7.54
CA PRO A 42 21.05 15.23 -8.64
C PRO A 42 21.63 14.26 -9.67
N LEU A 43 22.05 13.07 -9.22
CA LEU A 43 22.53 12.02 -10.12
C LEU A 43 21.37 11.54 -11.00
N CYS A 44 20.19 11.27 -10.45
CA CYS A 44 19.06 10.80 -11.24
C CYS A 44 18.54 11.82 -12.24
N PHE A 45 18.38 13.09 -11.83
CA PHE A 45 17.96 14.12 -12.78
C PHE A 45 19.04 14.40 -13.82
N GLY A 46 20.32 14.36 -13.45
CA GLY A 46 21.42 14.42 -14.40
C GLY A 46 21.38 13.28 -15.43
N ARG A 47 21.01 12.07 -15.01
CA ARG A 47 20.82 10.91 -15.90
C ARG A 47 19.64 11.09 -16.85
N LEU A 48 18.52 11.60 -16.35
CA LEU A 48 17.35 11.93 -17.17
C LEU A 48 17.70 12.98 -18.23
N ILE A 49 18.37 14.07 -17.83
CA ILE A 49 18.83 15.12 -18.75
C ILE A 49 19.79 14.55 -19.79
N TRP A 50 20.74 13.70 -19.37
CA TRP A 50 21.66 13.06 -20.29
C TRP A 50 20.95 12.19 -21.34
N LEU A 51 19.94 11.42 -20.95
CA LEU A 51 19.15 10.60 -21.90
C LEU A 51 18.44 11.47 -22.95
N LEU A 52 17.95 12.65 -22.55
CA LEU A 52 17.24 13.55 -23.45
C LEU A 52 18.20 14.31 -24.38
N VAL A 53 19.29 14.85 -23.84
CA VAL A 53 20.15 15.82 -24.55
C VAL A 53 21.33 15.17 -25.27
N SER A 54 21.93 14.11 -24.72
CA SER A 54 23.17 13.56 -25.27
C SER A 54 22.97 12.79 -26.57
N HIS A 55 23.99 12.82 -27.43
CA HIS A 55 24.00 12.05 -28.67
C HIS A 55 23.96 10.54 -28.41
N GLU A 56 24.71 10.06 -27.42
CA GLU A 56 24.75 8.64 -27.01
C GLU A 56 23.43 8.19 -26.37
N GLY A 57 22.77 9.08 -25.61
CA GLY A 57 21.48 8.84 -24.97
C GLY A 57 20.31 8.71 -25.96
N ARG A 58 20.47 9.13 -27.23
CA ARG A 58 19.42 9.06 -28.26
C ARG A 58 18.80 7.68 -28.40
N ARG A 59 19.62 6.62 -28.32
CA ARG A 59 19.17 5.22 -28.41
C ARG A 59 18.25 4.82 -27.24
N TYR A 60 18.34 5.50 -26.11
CA TYR A 60 17.67 5.17 -24.86
C TYR A 60 16.62 6.22 -24.43
N ARG A 61 16.28 7.18 -25.30
CA ARG A 61 15.27 8.21 -25.01
C ARG A 61 13.90 7.66 -24.64
N VAL A 62 13.56 6.46 -25.12
CA VAL A 62 12.34 5.77 -24.72
C VAL A 62 12.23 5.65 -23.21
N ILE A 63 13.33 5.41 -22.48
CA ILE A 63 13.34 5.31 -21.01
C ILE A 63 12.98 6.65 -20.38
N ALA A 64 13.54 7.76 -20.91
CA ALA A 64 13.22 9.10 -20.43
C ALA A 64 11.75 9.46 -20.70
N PHE A 65 11.25 9.14 -21.90
CA PHE A 65 9.85 9.38 -22.23
C PHE A 65 8.90 8.53 -21.38
N THR A 66 9.20 7.24 -21.15
CA THR A 66 8.41 6.39 -20.25
C THR A 66 8.35 6.98 -18.85
N TYR A 67 9.48 7.44 -18.30
CA TYR A 67 9.50 8.10 -17.00
C TYR A 67 8.66 9.38 -16.99
N LEU A 68 8.81 10.25 -18.00
CA LEU A 68 8.07 11.51 -18.08
C LEU A 68 6.57 11.27 -18.24
N THR A 69 6.16 10.31 -19.07
CA THR A 69 4.77 9.92 -19.23
C THR A 69 4.18 9.41 -17.92
N ALA A 70 4.86 8.49 -17.22
CA ALA A 70 4.41 8.01 -15.92
C ALA A 70 4.36 9.12 -14.85
N PHE A 71 5.35 10.00 -14.82
CA PHE A 71 5.36 11.17 -13.94
C PHE A 71 4.14 12.06 -14.20
N THR A 72 3.87 12.40 -15.47
CA THR A 72 2.71 13.22 -15.85
C THR A 72 1.41 12.53 -15.51
N GLU A 73 1.30 11.22 -15.76
CA GLU A 73 0.10 10.43 -15.44
C GLU A 73 -0.22 10.47 -13.94
N PHE A 74 0.75 10.22 -13.07
CA PHE A 74 0.53 10.25 -11.62
C PHE A 74 0.24 11.66 -11.08
N VAL A 75 0.82 12.70 -11.66
CA VAL A 75 0.49 14.08 -11.30
C VAL A 75 -0.96 14.42 -11.68
N VAL A 76 -1.37 14.09 -12.91
CA VAL A 76 -2.72 14.38 -13.42
C VAL A 76 -3.80 13.57 -12.71
N MET A 77 -3.52 12.32 -12.36
CA MET A 77 -4.49 11.43 -11.70
C MET A 77 -4.39 11.44 -10.17
N HIS A 78 -3.63 12.37 -9.58
CA HIS A 78 -3.46 12.48 -8.12
C HIS A 78 -3.00 11.16 -7.46
N GLY A 79 -2.10 10.46 -8.15
CA GLY A 79 -1.47 9.24 -7.64
C GLY A 79 -0.59 9.52 -6.43
N LYS A 80 -0.37 8.51 -5.59
CA LYS A 80 0.52 8.66 -4.44
C LYS A 80 1.96 8.90 -4.93
N ASN A 81 2.71 9.69 -4.17
CA ASN A 81 4.08 10.08 -4.49
C ASN A 81 5.01 8.89 -4.81
N TYR A 82 4.80 7.74 -4.17
CA TYR A 82 5.60 6.54 -4.35
C TYR A 82 5.21 5.68 -5.56
N TYR A 83 4.11 5.98 -6.26
CA TYR A 83 3.72 5.20 -7.45
C TYR A 83 4.73 5.29 -8.59
N LEU A 84 5.52 6.37 -8.64
CA LEU A 84 6.60 6.52 -9.62
C LEU A 84 7.86 5.71 -9.26
N ALA A 85 7.97 5.17 -8.05
CA ALA A 85 9.18 4.50 -7.58
C ALA A 85 9.72 3.40 -8.51
N PRO A 86 8.89 2.53 -9.13
CA PRO A 86 9.35 1.50 -10.05
C PRO A 86 10.02 2.03 -11.33
N ALA A 87 9.85 3.32 -11.65
CA ALA A 87 10.47 3.95 -12.82
C ALA A 87 11.94 4.38 -12.58
N TYR A 88 12.39 4.43 -11.32
CA TYR A 88 13.77 4.85 -11.02
C TYR A 88 14.85 3.83 -11.42
N PRO A 89 14.71 2.51 -11.20
CA PRO A 89 15.74 1.54 -11.57
C PRO A 89 16.18 1.62 -13.03
N MET A 90 15.24 1.84 -13.96
CA MET A 90 15.58 2.00 -15.39
C MET A 90 16.35 3.29 -15.66
N LEU A 91 16.03 4.40 -14.98
CA LEU A 91 16.81 5.64 -15.06
C LEU A 91 18.21 5.46 -14.47
N PHE A 92 18.32 4.75 -13.34
CA PHE A 92 19.59 4.42 -12.73
C PHE A 92 20.47 3.61 -13.68
N ALA A 93 19.93 2.55 -14.28
CA ALA A 93 20.67 1.69 -15.21
C ALA A 93 21.16 2.47 -16.43
N ALA A 94 20.28 3.22 -17.09
CA ALA A 94 20.58 3.89 -18.35
C ALA A 94 21.62 5.02 -18.19
N GLY A 95 21.56 5.75 -17.08
CA GLY A 95 22.49 6.85 -16.85
C GLY A 95 23.75 6.49 -16.05
N GLY A 96 23.84 5.27 -15.49
CA GLY A 96 25.02 4.79 -14.77
C GLY A 96 26.27 4.76 -15.66
N VAL A 97 26.13 4.27 -16.90
CA VAL A 97 27.23 4.14 -17.87
C VAL A 97 27.82 5.51 -18.25
N ALA A 98 26.97 6.51 -18.44
CA ALA A 98 27.38 7.87 -18.80
C ALA A 98 28.13 8.56 -17.66
N PHE A 99 27.59 8.47 -16.45
CA PHE A 99 28.21 9.04 -15.26
C PHE A 99 29.51 8.33 -14.90
N GLU A 100 29.60 7.02 -15.09
CA GLU A 100 30.85 6.28 -14.91
C GLU A 100 31.96 6.84 -15.79
N ARG A 101 31.70 7.08 -17.09
CA ARG A 101 32.68 7.68 -18.01
C ARG A 101 33.11 9.07 -17.55
N ILE A 102 32.17 9.93 -17.15
CA ILE A 102 32.48 11.30 -16.66
C ILE A 102 33.31 11.25 -15.38
N PHE A 103 32.90 10.44 -14.40
CA PHE A 103 33.63 10.28 -13.14
C PHE A 103 34.98 9.60 -13.34
N ALA A 104 35.10 8.64 -14.25
CA ALA A 104 36.35 7.96 -14.55
C ALA A 104 37.36 8.86 -15.28
N LEU A 105 36.91 9.89 -16.00
CA LEU A 105 37.79 10.75 -16.80
C LEU A 105 38.12 12.08 -16.12
N ARG A 106 37.22 12.67 -15.32
CA ARG A 106 37.39 14.05 -14.81
C ARG A 106 37.21 14.23 -13.31
N MET A 107 36.49 13.34 -12.64
CA MET A 107 36.01 13.57 -11.26
C MET A 107 36.24 12.38 -10.33
N ARG A 108 37.31 11.59 -10.56
CA ARG A 108 37.58 10.35 -9.79
C ARG A 108 37.63 10.57 -8.28
N TRP A 109 38.17 11.71 -7.85
CA TRP A 109 38.30 12.07 -6.43
C TRP A 109 36.96 12.38 -5.74
N LEU A 110 35.89 12.68 -6.50
CA LEU A 110 34.56 12.92 -5.95
C LEU A 110 33.76 11.64 -5.72
N LYS A 111 34.19 10.51 -6.30
CA LYS A 111 33.52 9.20 -6.08
C LYS A 111 33.40 8.82 -4.60
N PRO A 112 34.48 8.84 -3.77
CA PRO A 112 34.36 8.52 -2.36
C PRO A 112 33.47 9.50 -1.60
N ALA A 113 33.53 10.80 -1.93
CA ALA A 113 32.69 11.81 -1.29
C ALA A 113 31.20 11.60 -1.58
N ILE A 114 30.85 11.29 -2.84
CA ILE A 114 29.46 10.99 -3.23
C ILE A 114 28.99 9.68 -2.61
N ALA A 115 29.83 8.63 -2.62
CA ALA A 115 29.50 7.37 -1.98
C ALA A 115 29.25 7.55 -0.47
N PHE A 116 30.12 8.30 0.20
CA PHE A 116 29.95 8.67 1.61
C PHE A 116 28.64 9.44 1.82
N LEU A 117 28.34 10.45 1.00
CA LEU A 117 27.10 11.23 1.13
C LEU A 117 25.84 10.37 0.94
N VAL A 118 25.85 9.46 -0.04
CA VAL A 118 24.73 8.53 -0.27
C VAL A 118 24.55 7.58 0.91
N VAL A 119 25.63 6.97 1.40
CA VAL A 119 25.58 6.04 2.53
C VAL A 119 25.18 6.75 3.81
N ALA A 120 25.73 7.94 4.09
CA ALA A 120 25.39 8.74 5.26
C ALA A 120 23.93 9.16 5.24
N SER A 121 23.44 9.66 4.10
CA SER A 121 22.02 10.02 3.96
C SER A 121 21.11 8.80 4.07
N ALA A 122 21.47 7.67 3.47
CA ALA A 122 20.72 6.42 3.62
C ALA A 122 20.68 5.96 5.08
N ALA A 123 21.78 6.06 5.82
CA ALA A 123 21.83 5.71 7.25
C ALA A 123 20.93 6.63 8.10
N VAL A 124 20.86 7.92 7.79
CA VAL A 124 19.97 8.88 8.47
C VAL A 124 18.48 8.58 8.18
N PHE A 125 18.12 8.25 6.94
CA PHE A 125 16.72 7.99 6.60
C PHE A 125 16.28 6.53 6.80
N ALA A 126 17.22 5.59 6.99
CA ALA A 126 16.91 4.17 7.16
C ALA A 126 15.88 3.89 8.27
N PRO A 127 15.96 4.48 9.48
CA PRO A 127 14.95 4.24 10.51
C PRO A 127 13.54 4.72 10.14
N VAL A 128 13.42 5.70 9.24
CA VAL A 128 12.14 6.26 8.82
C VAL A 128 11.41 5.37 7.81
N VAL A 129 12.15 4.58 7.02
CA VAL A 129 11.59 3.76 5.94
C VAL A 129 11.63 2.26 6.26
N LEU A 130 12.58 1.84 7.09
CA LEU A 130 12.77 0.44 7.48
C LEU A 130 12.31 0.22 8.92
N PRO A 131 11.72 -0.94 9.25
CA PRO A 131 11.23 -1.27 10.59
C PRO A 131 12.39 -1.63 11.55
N ILE A 132 13.32 -0.70 11.78
CA ILE A 132 14.52 -0.89 12.62
C ILE A 132 14.25 -0.48 14.08
N LEU A 133 13.44 0.56 14.28
CA LEU A 133 13.13 1.14 15.58
C LEU A 133 11.71 0.77 16.02
N SER A 134 11.49 0.67 17.34
CA SER A 134 10.13 0.63 17.88
C SER A 134 9.39 1.93 17.57
N PRO A 135 8.04 1.93 17.54
CA PRO A 135 7.24 3.13 17.25
C PRO A 135 7.65 4.38 18.03
N GLU A 136 7.85 4.25 19.34
CA GLU A 136 8.21 5.38 20.22
C GLU A 136 9.60 5.92 19.88
N LYS A 137 10.55 5.02 19.61
CA LYS A 137 11.91 5.38 19.21
C LYS A 137 11.92 6.01 17.82
N LEU A 138 11.09 5.55 16.90
CA LEU A 138 10.92 6.14 15.57
C LEU A 138 10.40 7.58 15.68
N LEU A 139 9.35 7.82 16.47
CA LEU A 139 8.81 9.17 16.68
C LEU A 139 9.82 10.10 17.36
N ALA A 140 10.59 9.60 18.33
CA ALA A 140 11.69 10.35 18.93
C ALA A 140 12.79 10.67 17.91
N TYR A 141 13.14 9.70 17.06
CA TYR A 141 14.15 9.84 16.02
C TYR A 141 13.76 10.87 14.97
N MET A 142 12.54 10.78 14.43
CA MET A 142 11.99 11.73 13.44
C MET A 142 11.99 13.16 13.97
N ARG A 143 11.62 13.36 15.25
CA ARG A 143 11.72 14.67 15.92
C ARG A 143 13.17 15.15 16.02
N ALA A 144 14.11 14.28 16.35
CA ALA A 144 15.52 14.63 16.47
C ALA A 144 16.17 15.05 15.14
N ILE A 145 15.74 14.46 14.02
CA ILE A 145 16.22 14.83 12.68
C ILE A 145 15.36 15.91 12.00
N HIS A 146 14.37 16.46 12.70
CA HIS A 146 13.41 17.44 12.18
C HIS A 146 12.73 17.00 10.87
N PHE A 147 12.37 15.72 10.78
CA PHE A 147 11.76 15.14 9.60
C PHE A 147 10.33 14.66 9.88
N GLU A 148 9.39 15.13 9.08
CA GLU A 148 8.01 14.67 9.07
C GLU A 148 7.73 13.96 7.75
N ALA A 149 7.25 12.72 7.83
CA ALA A 149 6.89 11.96 6.63
C ALA A 149 5.61 12.57 6.02
N PRO A 150 5.60 12.89 4.71
CA PRO A 150 4.42 13.46 4.09
C PRO A 150 3.26 12.46 4.11
N ARG A 151 2.06 12.96 4.41
CA ARG A 151 0.84 12.15 4.33
C ARG A 151 0.53 11.81 2.88
N THR A 152 0.07 10.58 2.64
CA THR A 152 -0.33 10.15 1.29
C THR A 152 -1.84 10.12 1.10
N GLU A 153 -2.59 9.93 2.19
CA GLU A 153 -4.05 9.95 2.20
C GLU A 153 -4.60 11.02 3.14
N THR A 154 -5.78 11.55 2.81
CA THR A 154 -6.43 12.62 3.59
C THR A 154 -6.97 12.12 4.92
N SER A 155 -7.37 10.85 4.99
CA SER A 155 -7.87 10.18 6.19
C SER A 155 -6.76 9.88 7.20
N HIS A 156 -5.49 9.97 6.81
CA HIS A 156 -4.39 9.58 7.68
C HIS A 156 -4.25 10.47 8.92
N THR A 157 -4.49 9.86 10.09
CA THR A 157 -4.54 10.51 11.41
C THR A 157 -3.73 9.78 12.48
N ALA A 158 -3.04 8.70 12.12
CA ALA A 158 -2.18 7.97 13.05
C ALA A 158 -0.89 8.75 13.36
N ALA A 159 -0.24 8.40 14.47
CA ALA A 159 1.02 9.03 14.87
C ALA A 159 2.20 8.58 14.01
N LEU A 160 2.20 7.32 13.58
CA LEU A 160 3.26 6.77 12.74
C LEU A 160 3.06 7.16 11.26
N PRO A 161 4.16 7.22 10.48
CA PRO A 161 4.06 7.30 9.03
C PRO A 161 3.09 6.25 8.47
N GLN A 162 2.29 6.65 7.49
CA GLN A 162 1.21 5.82 6.94
C GLN A 162 1.65 4.42 6.53
N LEU A 163 2.85 4.28 5.94
CA LEU A 163 3.44 2.99 5.57
C LEU A 163 3.44 1.97 6.73
N PHE A 164 3.70 2.42 7.96
CA PHE A 164 3.70 1.56 9.13
C PHE A 164 2.31 1.45 9.76
N ALA A 165 1.60 2.57 9.91
CA ALA A 165 0.32 2.61 10.59
C ALA A 165 -0.73 1.70 9.92
N ASP A 166 -0.72 1.60 8.58
CA ASP A 166 -1.62 0.74 7.80
C ASP A 166 -1.36 -0.78 8.02
N GLN A 167 -0.24 -1.16 8.64
CA GLN A 167 0.16 -2.57 8.89
C GLN A 167 0.10 -2.98 10.37
N PHE A 168 -0.03 -2.01 11.28
CA PHE A 168 -0.17 -2.30 12.71
C PHE A 168 -1.56 -2.86 13.02
N GLY A 169 -1.64 -3.79 13.98
CA GLY A 169 -2.90 -4.44 14.37
C GLY A 169 -3.27 -5.67 13.53
N TRP A 170 -2.59 -5.93 12.42
CA TRP A 170 -2.89 -7.07 11.54
C TRP A 170 -2.80 -8.43 12.23
N GLU A 171 -1.72 -8.68 12.98
CA GLU A 171 -1.54 -9.98 13.63
C GLU A 171 -2.54 -10.18 14.79
N GLU A 172 -2.80 -9.11 15.55
CA GLU A 172 -3.81 -9.09 16.61
C GLU A 172 -5.22 -9.34 16.06
N MET A 173 -5.59 -8.65 14.98
CA MET A 173 -6.86 -8.83 14.27
C MET A 173 -7.03 -10.28 13.80
N VAL A 174 -6.02 -10.83 13.14
CA VAL A 174 -6.05 -12.22 12.65
C VAL A 174 -6.16 -13.21 13.81
N ARG A 175 -5.51 -12.95 14.95
CA ARG A 175 -5.65 -13.78 16.15
C ARG A 175 -7.07 -13.74 16.71
N SER A 176 -7.73 -12.58 16.71
CA SER A 176 -9.14 -12.50 17.11
C SER A 176 -10.04 -13.31 16.17
N VAL A 177 -9.85 -13.20 14.86
CA VAL A 177 -10.57 -14.03 13.87
C VAL A 177 -10.28 -15.52 14.08
N ALA A 178 -9.04 -15.90 14.32
CA ALA A 178 -8.65 -17.28 14.60
C ALA A 178 -9.34 -17.86 15.84
N ARG A 179 -9.50 -17.06 16.90
CA ARG A 179 -10.22 -17.51 18.10
C ARG A 179 -11.71 -17.75 17.82
N VAL A 180 -12.33 -16.86 17.04
CA VAL A 180 -13.73 -17.02 16.61
C VAL A 180 -13.89 -18.25 15.71
N TYR A 181 -13.01 -18.42 14.73
CA TYR A 181 -13.05 -19.58 13.84
C TYR A 181 -12.85 -20.89 14.60
N ALA A 182 -11.88 -20.94 15.52
CA ALA A 182 -11.57 -22.14 16.30
C ALA A 182 -12.66 -22.50 17.33
N SER A 183 -13.48 -21.54 17.77
CA SER A 183 -14.59 -21.82 18.69
C SER A 183 -15.82 -22.40 17.98
N MET A 184 -15.90 -22.29 16.65
CA MET A 184 -16.99 -22.88 15.87
C MET A 184 -16.92 -24.41 15.84
N PRO A 185 -18.05 -25.12 15.74
CA PRO A 185 -18.07 -26.55 15.48
C PRO A 185 -17.31 -26.94 14.19
N ALA A 186 -16.66 -28.11 14.17
CA ALA A 186 -15.82 -28.53 13.04
C ALA A 186 -16.56 -28.65 11.69
N ASN A 187 -17.87 -28.90 11.72
CA ASN A 187 -18.72 -28.89 10.53
C ASN A 187 -18.99 -27.46 10.02
N GLU A 188 -19.06 -26.48 10.92
CA GLU A 188 -19.26 -25.07 10.58
C GLU A 188 -17.97 -24.41 10.07
N GLN A 189 -16.83 -24.75 10.66
CA GLN A 189 -15.52 -24.25 10.21
C GLN A 189 -15.28 -24.48 8.71
N LYS A 190 -15.74 -25.61 8.17
CA LYS A 190 -15.62 -25.94 6.74
C LYS A 190 -16.51 -25.10 5.81
N LEU A 191 -17.57 -24.52 6.37
CA LEU A 191 -18.53 -23.68 5.64
C LEU A 191 -18.25 -22.19 5.84
N ALA A 192 -17.52 -21.83 6.91
CA ALA A 192 -17.21 -20.45 7.26
C ALA A 192 -16.21 -19.82 6.29
N ALA A 193 -16.67 -18.80 5.57
CA ALA A 193 -15.80 -17.87 4.84
C ALA A 193 -15.40 -16.70 5.73
N ILE A 194 -14.24 -16.10 5.49
CA ILE A 194 -13.82 -14.84 6.14
C ILE A 194 -13.95 -13.73 5.10
N PHE A 195 -14.73 -12.69 5.38
CA PHE A 195 -14.91 -11.55 4.50
C PHE A 195 -14.35 -10.29 5.15
N CYS A 196 -13.52 -9.57 4.40
CA CYS A 196 -12.84 -8.36 4.84
C CYS A 196 -13.24 -7.18 3.94
N GLN A 197 -13.45 -6.01 4.54
CA GLN A 197 -13.86 -4.81 3.81
C GLN A 197 -12.72 -4.23 2.97
N ASN A 198 -11.48 -4.48 3.37
CA ASN A 198 -10.33 -3.95 2.63
C ASN A 198 -9.21 -4.96 2.36
N TYR A 199 -8.36 -4.66 1.38
CA TYR A 199 -7.27 -5.55 0.96
C TYR A 199 -6.15 -5.68 2.02
N GLY A 200 -6.03 -4.74 2.95
CA GLY A 200 -5.09 -4.79 4.06
C GLY A 200 -5.52 -5.84 5.08
N GLU A 201 -6.78 -5.79 5.52
CA GLU A 201 -7.40 -6.83 6.36
C GLU A 201 -7.33 -8.22 5.69
N ALA A 202 -7.75 -8.31 4.41
CA ALA A 202 -7.73 -9.57 3.67
C ALA A 202 -6.30 -10.11 3.50
N GLY A 203 -5.34 -9.21 3.22
CA GLY A 203 -3.91 -9.52 3.15
C GLY A 203 -3.35 -10.02 4.48
N ALA A 204 -3.80 -9.45 5.60
CA ALA A 204 -3.41 -9.90 6.93
C ALA A 204 -3.91 -11.32 7.20
N ILE A 205 -5.17 -11.64 6.86
CA ILE A 205 -5.72 -13.00 6.99
C ILE A 205 -4.95 -13.98 6.11
N ASP A 206 -4.68 -13.66 4.86
CA ASP A 206 -3.94 -14.58 3.97
C ASP A 206 -2.49 -14.78 4.41
N PHE A 207 -1.86 -13.77 5.02
CA PHE A 207 -0.47 -13.83 5.46
C PHE A 207 -0.31 -14.52 6.83
N PHE A 208 -1.11 -14.13 7.82
CA PHE A 208 -1.01 -14.64 9.19
C PHE A 208 -2.02 -15.74 9.53
N GLY A 209 -3.08 -15.91 8.76
CA GLY A 209 -4.11 -16.93 8.98
C GLY A 209 -3.65 -18.38 8.80
N PRO A 210 -2.73 -18.71 7.87
CA PRO A 210 -2.28 -20.09 7.67
C PRO A 210 -1.71 -20.76 8.93
N LYS A 211 -0.98 -20.02 9.79
CA LYS A 211 -0.47 -20.57 11.07
C LYS A 211 -1.58 -20.93 12.06
N TYR A 212 -2.80 -20.42 11.87
CA TYR A 212 -3.98 -20.72 12.67
C TYR A 212 -4.96 -21.68 11.97
N GLY A 213 -4.64 -22.12 10.74
CA GLY A 213 -5.54 -22.97 9.95
C GLY A 213 -6.76 -22.22 9.39
N LEU A 214 -6.70 -20.89 9.27
CA LEU A 214 -7.77 -20.11 8.67
C LEU A 214 -7.86 -20.37 7.16
N PRO A 215 -9.07 -20.36 6.56
CA PRO A 215 -9.22 -20.33 5.12
C PRO A 215 -8.73 -18.99 4.54
N PRO A 216 -8.43 -18.92 3.22
CA PRO A 216 -8.15 -17.66 2.56
C PRO A 216 -9.29 -16.65 2.72
N ALA A 217 -8.95 -15.37 2.78
CA ALA A 217 -9.93 -14.30 2.89
C ALA A 217 -10.67 -14.05 1.57
N LEU A 218 -11.90 -13.58 1.70
CA LEU A 218 -12.69 -12.98 0.63
C LEU A 218 -12.69 -11.47 0.82
N SER A 219 -12.56 -10.72 -0.27
CA SER A 219 -12.81 -9.28 -0.24
C SER A 219 -13.24 -8.79 -1.62
N GLY A 220 -14.14 -7.82 -1.62
CA GLY A 220 -14.53 -7.10 -2.82
C GLY A 220 -13.57 -5.97 -3.21
N HIS A 221 -12.57 -5.67 -2.39
CA HIS A 221 -11.73 -4.50 -2.55
C HIS A 221 -10.55 -4.75 -3.53
N GLN A 222 -10.39 -3.86 -4.51
CA GLN A 222 -9.31 -3.92 -5.51
C GLN A 222 -9.23 -5.29 -6.23
N ASN A 223 -8.02 -5.85 -6.29
CA ASN A 223 -7.74 -7.10 -6.98
C ASN A 223 -8.24 -8.33 -6.23
N TYR A 224 -8.54 -8.23 -4.93
CA TYR A 224 -9.12 -9.35 -4.16
C TYR A 224 -10.42 -9.84 -4.79
N PHE A 225 -11.20 -8.92 -5.36
CA PHE A 225 -12.44 -9.23 -6.08
C PHE A 225 -12.27 -10.31 -7.16
N TYR A 226 -11.12 -10.33 -7.85
CA TYR A 226 -10.88 -11.25 -8.96
C TYR A 226 -10.62 -12.70 -8.52
N TRP A 227 -10.29 -12.94 -7.25
CA TRP A 227 -10.18 -14.31 -6.73
C TRP A 227 -11.53 -14.99 -6.55
N GLY A 228 -12.60 -14.21 -6.42
CA GLY A 228 -13.97 -14.73 -6.35
C GLY A 228 -14.29 -15.43 -5.03
N PRO A 229 -15.57 -15.84 -4.85
CA PRO A 229 -16.01 -16.50 -3.63
C PRO A 229 -15.69 -18.01 -3.58
N GLY A 230 -15.03 -18.55 -4.62
CA GLY A 230 -14.74 -19.99 -4.73
C GLY A 230 -16.01 -20.87 -4.64
N ASN A 231 -16.01 -21.76 -3.65
CA ASN A 231 -17.10 -22.70 -3.38
C ASN A 231 -18.03 -22.27 -2.23
N TYR A 232 -17.78 -21.12 -1.60
CA TYR A 232 -18.65 -20.62 -0.53
C TYR A 232 -19.99 -20.13 -1.12
N ALA A 233 -21.11 -20.52 -0.50
CA ALA A 233 -22.43 -20.04 -0.90
C ALA A 233 -22.98 -18.91 0.00
N GLY A 234 -22.36 -18.70 1.17
CA GLY A 234 -22.73 -17.67 2.14
C GLY A 234 -23.48 -18.22 3.36
N GLU A 235 -23.32 -19.52 3.65
CA GLU A 235 -23.96 -20.19 4.79
C GLU A 235 -23.47 -19.62 6.13
N ILE A 236 -22.15 -19.44 6.24
CA ILE A 236 -21.48 -18.85 7.40
C ILE A 236 -20.41 -17.90 6.89
N MET A 237 -20.46 -16.64 7.34
CA MET A 237 -19.47 -15.63 7.02
C MET A 237 -18.99 -14.96 8.30
N ILE A 238 -17.68 -15.01 8.55
CA ILE A 238 -17.01 -14.18 9.55
C ILE A 238 -16.68 -12.87 8.84
N VAL A 239 -17.41 -11.81 9.18
CA VAL A 239 -17.26 -10.49 8.56
C VAL A 239 -16.51 -9.58 9.53
N LEU A 240 -15.48 -8.91 9.03
CA LEU A 240 -14.82 -7.81 9.74
C LEU A 240 -15.43 -6.51 9.27
N ASP A 241 -16.03 -5.73 10.17
CA ASP A 241 -16.62 -4.43 9.82
C ASP A 241 -16.71 -3.49 11.02
N ASP A 242 -17.00 -2.20 10.83
CA ASP A 242 -17.15 -1.22 11.91
C ASP A 242 -18.58 -1.14 12.48
N ASP A 243 -19.59 -1.51 11.69
CA ASP A 243 -20.96 -1.76 12.17
C ASP A 243 -21.63 -2.94 11.43
N ALA A 244 -22.82 -3.34 11.87
CA ALA A 244 -23.53 -4.52 11.37
C ALA A 244 -24.74 -4.19 10.48
N THR A 245 -24.85 -2.96 9.98
CA THR A 245 -26.06 -2.48 9.27
C THR A 245 -26.30 -3.28 8.01
N ASP A 246 -25.28 -3.39 7.16
CA ASP A 246 -25.35 -4.12 5.89
C ASP A 246 -25.50 -5.62 6.13
N GLU A 247 -24.81 -6.18 7.13
CA GLU A 247 -24.87 -7.59 7.49
C GLU A 247 -26.28 -7.97 7.94
N ARG A 248 -26.94 -7.15 8.77
CA ARG A 248 -28.31 -7.40 9.24
C ARG A 248 -29.32 -7.33 8.08
N GLU A 249 -29.05 -6.52 7.07
CA GLU A 249 -29.83 -6.48 5.84
C GLU A 249 -29.58 -7.68 4.93
N GLN A 250 -28.37 -8.23 4.90
CA GLN A 250 -27.97 -9.28 3.95
C GLN A 250 -28.13 -10.70 4.50
N PHE A 251 -28.06 -10.91 5.82
CA PHE A 251 -28.08 -12.22 6.47
C PHE A 251 -29.32 -12.42 7.34
N ARG A 252 -29.69 -13.68 7.62
CA ARG A 252 -30.82 -13.99 8.51
C ARG A 252 -30.46 -13.88 9.98
N SER A 253 -29.20 -14.14 10.33
CA SER A 253 -28.68 -14.00 11.68
C SER A 253 -27.32 -13.33 11.65
N VAL A 254 -27.10 -12.39 12.56
CA VAL A 254 -25.84 -11.67 12.74
C VAL A 254 -25.55 -11.61 14.22
N GLU A 255 -24.45 -12.24 14.62
CA GLU A 255 -23.94 -12.22 15.98
C GLU A 255 -22.68 -11.36 16.04
N ASP A 256 -22.68 -10.34 16.89
CA ASP A 256 -21.51 -9.50 17.16
C ASP A 256 -20.69 -10.12 18.28
N LEU A 257 -19.47 -10.56 17.96
CA LEU A 257 -18.54 -11.15 18.92
C LEU A 257 -17.56 -10.13 19.51
N GLY A 258 -17.79 -8.84 19.23
CA GLY A 258 -17.04 -7.72 19.77
C GLY A 258 -15.87 -7.29 18.91
N MET A 259 -15.14 -6.29 19.41
CA MET A 259 -14.00 -5.67 18.74
C MET A 259 -12.82 -6.62 18.57
N VAL A 260 -12.10 -6.46 17.46
CA VAL A 260 -10.82 -7.12 17.23
C VAL A 260 -9.77 -6.64 18.26
N GLU A 261 -8.78 -7.47 18.52
CA GLU A 261 -7.57 -6.96 19.18
C GLU A 261 -6.84 -6.09 18.15
N SER A 262 -6.31 -4.95 18.57
CA SER A 262 -5.59 -4.03 17.69
C SER A 262 -4.40 -3.39 18.41
N SER A 263 -3.63 -2.61 17.66
CA SER A 263 -2.45 -1.90 18.15
C SER A 263 -2.76 -0.41 18.30
N PRO A 264 -2.26 0.27 19.34
CA PRO A 264 -2.40 1.73 19.48
C PRO A 264 -1.71 2.51 18.34
N TRP A 265 -0.85 1.84 17.57
CA TRP A 265 -0.12 2.39 16.43
C TRP A 265 -0.83 2.19 15.09
N ALA A 266 -1.92 1.41 15.09
CA ALA A 266 -2.74 1.15 13.90
C ALA A 266 -3.54 2.39 13.51
N MET A 267 -4.08 2.38 12.29
CA MET A 267 -5.02 3.40 11.84
C MET A 267 -6.27 3.41 12.74
N PRO A 268 -6.81 4.60 13.12
CA PRO A 268 -7.90 4.66 14.10
C PRO A 268 -9.20 3.93 13.71
N TRP A 269 -9.49 3.76 12.42
CA TRP A 269 -10.65 2.98 11.99
C TRP A 269 -10.41 1.47 12.05
N GLU A 270 -9.20 1.00 11.77
CA GLU A 270 -8.80 -0.42 11.90
C GLU A 270 -8.86 -0.89 13.37
N GLN A 271 -8.80 0.04 14.33
CA GLN A 271 -8.96 -0.24 15.77
C GLN A 271 -10.43 -0.45 16.18
N ARG A 272 -11.39 -0.06 15.34
CA ARG A 272 -12.83 -0.10 15.64
C ARG A 272 -13.56 -1.27 14.99
N LEU A 273 -12.83 -2.16 14.32
CA LEU A 273 -13.43 -3.32 13.67
C LEU A 273 -14.00 -4.29 14.70
N HIS A 274 -15.19 -4.79 14.41
CA HIS A 274 -15.86 -5.89 15.09
C HIS A 274 -15.75 -7.17 14.27
N ILE A 275 -15.95 -8.31 14.95
CA ILE A 275 -16.08 -9.61 14.29
C ILE A 275 -17.54 -10.04 14.34
N PHE A 276 -18.19 -10.09 13.18
CA PHE A 276 -19.55 -10.55 13.05
C PHE A 276 -19.57 -11.99 12.51
N VAL A 277 -20.29 -12.88 13.19
CA VAL A 277 -20.64 -14.20 12.64
C VAL A 277 -22.02 -14.11 12.03
N CYS A 278 -22.04 -14.08 10.71
CA CYS A 278 -23.23 -13.94 9.89
C CYS A 278 -23.65 -15.30 9.35
N ARG A 279 -24.96 -15.60 9.37
CA ARG A 279 -25.50 -16.89 8.94
C ARG A 279 -26.66 -16.73 7.97
N ASP A 280 -26.70 -17.65 7.01
CA ASP A 280 -27.72 -17.74 5.97
C ASP A 280 -27.85 -16.44 5.18
N LEU A 281 -26.88 -16.16 4.30
CA LEU A 281 -26.95 -15.06 3.35
C LEU A 281 -28.26 -15.16 2.53
N LYS A 282 -29.04 -14.07 2.49
CA LYS A 282 -30.41 -14.05 1.90
C LYS A 282 -30.41 -14.28 0.40
N ILE A 283 -29.31 -13.96 -0.27
CA ILE A 283 -29.09 -14.21 -1.70
C ILE A 283 -27.79 -15.03 -1.88
N PRO A 284 -27.67 -15.93 -2.86
CA PRO A 284 -26.45 -16.71 -3.04
C PRO A 284 -25.21 -15.81 -3.21
N LEU A 285 -24.10 -16.15 -2.54
CA LEU A 285 -22.89 -15.33 -2.57
C LEU A 285 -22.37 -15.07 -3.99
N ARG A 286 -22.51 -16.02 -4.91
CA ARG A 286 -22.15 -15.85 -6.33
C ARG A 286 -22.98 -14.77 -7.04
N GLU A 287 -24.23 -14.58 -6.64
CA GLU A 287 -25.10 -13.52 -7.18
C GLU A 287 -24.84 -12.17 -6.52
N LEU A 288 -24.46 -12.17 -5.22
CA LEU A 288 -24.03 -10.97 -4.52
C LEU A 288 -22.66 -10.49 -5.01
N TRP A 289 -21.75 -11.39 -5.35
CA TRP A 289 -20.35 -11.09 -5.62
C TRP A 289 -20.14 -9.91 -6.58
N PRO A 290 -20.79 -9.83 -7.77
CA PRO A 290 -20.59 -8.69 -8.67
C PRO A 290 -20.91 -7.31 -8.05
N LYS A 291 -21.71 -7.27 -6.97
CA LYS A 291 -22.11 -6.06 -6.26
C LYS A 291 -21.16 -5.66 -5.14
N VAL A 292 -20.32 -6.57 -4.65
CA VAL A 292 -19.36 -6.28 -3.55
C VAL A 292 -18.09 -5.62 -4.06
N ARG A 293 -17.94 -5.44 -5.38
CA ARG A 293 -16.73 -4.87 -5.97
C ARG A 293 -16.56 -3.40 -5.60
N VAL A 294 -15.46 -3.09 -4.90
CA VAL A 294 -15.11 -1.74 -4.48
C VAL A 294 -13.67 -1.42 -4.89
N TRP A 295 -13.43 -0.19 -5.34
CA TRP A 295 -12.11 0.28 -5.82
C TRP A 295 -11.44 1.32 -4.92
N LEU A 296 -12.07 1.76 -3.84
CA LEU A 296 -11.51 2.82 -2.97
C LEU A 296 -11.61 2.43 -1.51
#